data_AF-A0A523W781-F1
#
_entry.id   AF-A0A523W781-F1
#
_cell.length_a   1.000
_cell.length_b   1.000
_cell.length_c   1.000
_cell.angle_alpha   90.00
_cell.angle_beta   90.00
_cell.angle_gamma   90.00
#
_symmetry.space_group_name_H-M   'P 1'
#
loop_
_entity.id
_entity.type
_entity.pdbx_description
1 polymer ?
#
loop_
_entity_poly.entity_id
_entity_poly.type
_entity_poly.pdbx_seq_one_letter_code
_entity_poly.pdbx_strand_id
1 'polypeptide(L)'
;MAEQEEKWKKASIMAIAIGFLDLLVLFLGTSKERFHIAWSLGSIGVITFLGILMLANYLSDSPTLDKGEMRKAITGSFIAVYFALVSLLTFTGFSPSSEKLAETIIGHFTYLVGIVVVFYFGSSGVREYLKFKERRQNSEEEEKKPKGKKEQPVSDKE
;
A
#
# COMPACT_ATOMS: atom_id res chain seq x y z
N MET A 1 10.52 -20.41 12.17
CA MET A 1 10.34 -20.65 10.72
C MET A 1 8.92 -21.10 10.40
N ALA A 2 8.36 -22.13 11.08
CA ALA A 2 6.99 -22.60 10.84
C ALA A 2 5.89 -21.52 11.01
N GLU A 3 6.02 -20.64 12.01
CA GLU A 3 5.05 -19.56 12.28
C GLU A 3 5.02 -18.48 11.18
N GLN A 4 6.16 -18.22 10.53
CA GLN A 4 6.26 -17.27 9.42
C GLN A 4 5.65 -17.86 8.14
N GLU A 5 5.88 -19.14 7.86
CA GLU A 5 5.25 -19.83 6.73
C GLU A 5 3.72 -19.87 6.85
N GLU A 6 3.20 -20.06 8.08
CA GLU A 6 1.75 -20.05 8.32
C GLU A 6 1.13 -18.68 8.07
N LYS A 7 1.79 -17.60 8.52
CA LYS A 7 1.39 -16.21 8.21
C LYS A 7 1.38 -15.97 6.70
N TRP A 8 2.43 -16.35 5.98
CA TRP A 8 2.49 -16.16 4.51
C TRP A 8 1.43 -16.98 3.75
N LYS A 9 1.10 -18.18 4.21
CA LYS A 9 0.01 -18.98 3.64
C LYS A 9 -1.35 -18.30 3.84
N LYS A 10 -1.64 -17.80 5.06
CA LYS A 10 -2.90 -17.09 5.35
C LYS A 10 -3.02 -15.78 4.56
N ALA A 11 -1.93 -15.02 4.46
CA ALA A 11 -1.85 -13.81 3.64
C ALA A 11 -2.13 -14.11 2.15
N SER A 12 -1.57 -15.21 1.62
CA SER A 12 -1.80 -15.63 0.24
C SER A 12 -3.26 -16.05 0.00
N ILE A 13 -3.86 -16.80 0.93
CA ILE A 13 -5.28 -17.18 0.87
C ILE A 13 -6.17 -15.94 0.86
N MET A 14 -5.85 -14.94 1.69
CA MET A 14 -6.59 -13.70 1.75
C MET A 14 -6.49 -12.90 0.45
N ALA A 15 -5.29 -12.80 -0.14
CA ALA A 15 -5.09 -12.16 -1.44
C ALA A 15 -5.89 -12.86 -2.57
N ILE A 16 -5.91 -14.19 -2.57
CA ILE A 16 -6.71 -14.98 -3.52
C ILE A 16 -8.20 -14.73 -3.32
N ALA A 17 -8.67 -14.68 -2.06
CA ALA A 17 -10.08 -14.42 -1.75
C ALA A 17 -10.51 -13.02 -2.23
N ILE A 18 -9.67 -12.00 -2.06
CA ILE A 18 -9.91 -10.64 -2.55
C ILE A 18 -9.98 -10.62 -4.08
N GLY A 19 -8.99 -11.23 -4.76
CA GLY A 19 -8.99 -11.30 -6.22
C GLY A 19 -10.20 -12.06 -6.79
N PHE A 20 -10.63 -13.12 -6.12
CA PHE A 20 -11.85 -13.83 -6.49
C PHE A 20 -13.11 -12.98 -6.27
N LEU A 21 -13.15 -12.19 -5.19
CA LEU A 21 -14.25 -11.26 -4.92
C LEU A 21 -14.32 -10.15 -5.98
N ASP A 22 -13.18 -9.58 -6.39
CA ASP A 22 -13.11 -8.57 -7.45
C ASP A 22 -13.59 -9.13 -8.80
N LEU A 23 -13.19 -10.36 -9.14
CA LEU A 23 -13.69 -11.07 -10.33
C LEU A 23 -15.20 -11.33 -10.25
N LEU A 24 -15.71 -11.71 -9.09
CA LEU A 24 -17.15 -11.93 -8.87
C LEU A 24 -17.94 -10.62 -9.05
N VAL A 25 -17.43 -9.50 -8.55
CA VAL A 25 -18.05 -8.17 -8.69
C VAL A 25 -18.05 -7.71 -10.15
N LEU A 26 -16.97 -7.95 -10.90
CA LEU A 26 -16.91 -7.69 -12.35
C LEU A 26 -17.90 -8.56 -13.12
N PHE A 27 -17.94 -9.85 -12.80
CA PHE A 27 -18.82 -10.81 -13.45
C PHE A 27 -20.30 -10.47 -13.22
N LEU A 28 -20.67 -10.13 -11.98
CA LEU A 28 -22.03 -9.68 -11.64
C LEU A 28 -22.40 -8.35 -12.28
N GLY A 29 -21.44 -7.41 -12.35
CA GLY A 29 -21.64 -6.11 -13.00
C GLY A 29 -21.81 -6.20 -14.51
N THR A 30 -21.17 -7.17 -15.16
CA THR A 30 -21.28 -7.38 -16.61
C THR A 30 -22.50 -8.24 -16.99
N SER A 31 -22.86 -9.23 -16.15
CA SER A 31 -23.90 -10.21 -16.48
C SER A 31 -25.33 -9.73 -16.18
N LYS A 32 -25.51 -8.74 -15.30
CA LYS A 32 -26.82 -8.14 -15.02
C LYS A 32 -26.90 -6.76 -15.64
N GLU A 33 -27.69 -6.61 -16.71
CA GLU A 33 -27.99 -5.33 -17.39
C GLU A 33 -28.52 -4.22 -16.46
N ARG A 34 -28.85 -4.53 -15.20
CA ARG A 34 -29.32 -3.54 -14.21
C ARG A 34 -28.22 -2.76 -13.50
N PHE A 35 -26.96 -3.21 -13.53
CA PHE A 35 -25.88 -2.53 -12.83
C PHE A 35 -24.99 -1.78 -13.82
N HIS A 36 -25.01 -0.45 -13.74
CA HIS A 36 -24.05 0.39 -14.46
C HIS A 36 -22.63 -0.04 -14.09
N ILE A 37 -21.79 -0.25 -15.11
CA ILE A 37 -20.35 -0.60 -15.01
C ILE A 37 -19.60 0.31 -14.02
N ALA A 38 -20.01 1.59 -13.92
CA ALA A 38 -19.46 2.54 -12.98
C ALA A 38 -19.57 2.11 -11.50
N TRP A 39 -20.69 1.47 -11.11
CA TRP A 39 -20.87 0.98 -9.75
C TRP A 39 -19.93 -0.20 -9.48
N SER A 40 -19.83 -1.15 -10.41
CA SER A 40 -18.90 -2.29 -10.27
C SER A 40 -17.45 -1.81 -10.09
N LEU A 41 -17.02 -0.84 -10.91
CA LEU A 41 -15.67 -0.29 -10.83
C LEU A 41 -15.40 0.44 -9.50
N GLY A 42 -16.37 1.20 -8.99
CA GLY A 42 -16.26 1.85 -7.69
C GLY A 42 -16.13 0.84 -6.53
N SER A 43 -16.93 -0.22 -6.56
CA SER A 43 -16.88 -1.29 -5.55
C SER A 43 -15.54 -2.02 -5.55
N ILE A 44 -14.99 -2.34 -6.73
CA ILE A 44 -13.66 -2.96 -6.85
C ILE A 44 -12.62 -2.07 -6.19
N GLY A 45 -12.64 -0.76 -6.46
CA GLY A 45 -11.71 0.16 -5.81
C GLY A 45 -11.73 0.09 -4.28
N VAL A 46 -12.91 0.02 -3.68
CA VAL A 46 -13.07 -0.07 -2.22
C VAL A 46 -12.65 -1.45 -1.70
N ILE A 47 -13.04 -2.53 -2.37
CA ILE A 47 -12.71 -3.91 -1.98
C ILE A 47 -11.21 -4.14 -2.07
N THR A 48 -10.58 -3.76 -3.19
CA THR A 48 -9.14 -3.86 -3.37
C THR A 48 -8.40 -3.00 -2.34
N PHE A 49 -8.90 -1.80 -2.01
CA PHE A 49 -8.31 -0.97 -0.97
C PHE A 49 -8.35 -1.61 0.41
N LEU A 50 -9.54 -2.04 0.87
CA LEU A 50 -9.70 -2.70 2.15
C LEU A 50 -8.92 -4.02 2.20
N GLY A 51 -8.90 -4.76 1.09
CA GLY A 51 -8.16 -6.01 0.97
C GLY A 51 -6.65 -5.82 1.11
N ILE A 52 -6.07 -4.85 0.40
CA ILE A 52 -4.63 -4.53 0.52
C ILE A 52 -4.33 -3.92 1.88
N LEU A 53 -5.22 -3.13 2.47
CA LEU A 53 -5.04 -2.61 3.82
C LEU A 53 -5.00 -3.73 4.86
N MET A 54 -5.92 -4.69 4.76
CA MET A 54 -5.96 -5.87 5.62
C MET A 54 -4.71 -6.74 5.42
N LEU A 55 -4.21 -6.86 4.19
CA LEU A 55 -2.96 -7.55 3.87
C LEU A 55 -1.74 -6.82 4.44
N ALA A 56 -1.68 -5.49 4.31
CA ALA A 56 -0.59 -4.67 4.82
C ALA A 56 -0.53 -4.71 6.36
N ASN A 57 -1.69 -4.66 7.02
CA ASN A 57 -1.79 -4.80 8.47
C ASN A 57 -1.43 -6.22 8.93
N TYR A 58 -1.91 -7.25 8.24
CA TYR A 58 -1.64 -8.64 8.62
C TYR A 58 -0.16 -9.03 8.45
N LEU A 59 0.51 -8.49 7.44
CA LEU A 59 1.94 -8.72 7.20
C LEU A 59 2.83 -7.84 8.08
N SER A 60 2.27 -6.85 8.77
CA SER A 60 3.02 -6.01 9.69
C SER A 60 2.91 -6.60 11.09
N ASP A 61 4.04 -6.92 11.71
CA ASP A 61 4.07 -7.48 13.07
C ASP A 61 3.68 -6.48 14.17
N SER A 62 3.22 -5.27 13.80
CA SER A 62 2.72 -4.25 14.72
C SER A 62 1.20 -4.32 14.88
N PRO A 63 0.68 -4.26 16.12
CA PRO A 63 -0.77 -4.26 16.39
C PRO A 63 -1.47 -2.96 15.98
N THR A 64 -0.73 -1.93 15.57
CA THR A 64 -1.25 -0.60 15.20
C THR A 64 -0.93 -0.30 13.74
N LEU A 65 -1.95 0.13 12.99
CA LEU A 65 -1.80 0.63 11.62
C LEU A 65 -0.84 1.83 11.58
N ASP A 66 0.38 1.62 11.11
CA ASP A 66 1.34 2.72 10.92
C ASP A 66 0.98 3.56 9.69
N LYS A 67 1.38 4.84 9.70
CA LYS A 67 1.27 5.74 8.54
C LYS A 67 1.97 5.17 7.30
N GLY A 68 3.00 4.35 7.48
CA GLY A 68 3.67 3.62 6.39
C GLY A 68 2.79 2.58 5.71
N GLU A 69 2.06 1.78 6.48
CA GLU A 69 1.17 0.72 6.00
C GLU A 69 -0.02 1.29 5.25
N MET A 70 -0.64 2.34 5.80
CA MET A 70 -1.76 3.01 5.16
C MET A 70 -1.36 3.58 3.79
N ARG A 71 -0.16 4.18 3.69
CA ARG A 71 0.37 4.71 2.42
C ARG A 71 0.67 3.60 1.40
N LYS A 72 1.22 2.46 1.85
CA LYS A 72 1.43 1.28 0.99
C LYS A 72 0.08 0.74 0.48
N ALA A 73 -0.93 0.66 1.34
CA ALA A 73 -2.25 0.17 0.97
C ALA A 73 -2.95 1.04 -0.07
N ILE A 74 -2.94 2.37 0.13
CA ILE A 74 -3.47 3.33 -0.84
C ILE A 74 -2.76 3.19 -2.19
N THR A 75 -1.43 3.13 -2.17
CA THR A 75 -0.65 3.07 -3.42
C THR A 75 -0.89 1.75 -4.16
N GLY A 76 -0.86 0.63 -3.42
CA GLY A 76 -1.12 -0.70 -3.97
C GLY A 76 -2.51 -0.81 -4.57
N SER A 77 -3.54 -0.25 -3.92
CA SER A 77 -4.91 -0.34 -4.43
C SER A 77 -5.12 0.49 -5.69
N PHE A 78 -4.59 1.70 -5.75
CA PHE A 78 -4.66 2.53 -6.96
C PHE A 78 -3.98 1.85 -8.15
N ILE A 79 -2.81 1.26 -7.94
CA ILE A 79 -2.08 0.53 -9.00
C ILE A 79 -2.86 -0.72 -9.43
N ALA A 80 -3.38 -1.51 -8.49
CA ALA A 80 -4.13 -2.73 -8.79
C ALA A 80 -5.41 -2.42 -9.58
N VAL A 81 -6.18 -1.42 -9.15
CA VAL A 81 -7.40 -0.97 -9.84
C VAL A 81 -7.07 -0.42 -11.23
N TYR A 82 -5.95 0.30 -11.37
CA TYR A 82 -5.50 0.78 -12.68
C TYR A 82 -5.21 -0.38 -13.64
N PHE A 83 -4.47 -1.38 -13.20
CA PHE A 83 -4.20 -2.56 -14.04
C PHE A 83 -5.47 -3.33 -14.37
N ALA A 84 -6.41 -3.45 -13.42
CA ALA A 84 -7.70 -4.07 -13.67
C ALA A 84 -8.51 -3.29 -14.73
N LEU A 85 -8.54 -1.95 -14.61
CA LEU A 85 -9.23 -1.08 -15.55
C LEU A 85 -8.60 -1.16 -16.95
N VAL A 86 -7.29 -1.02 -17.06
CA VAL A 86 -6.57 -1.11 -18.35
C VAL A 86 -6.78 -2.48 -18.99
N SER A 87 -6.70 -3.56 -18.21
CA SER A 87 -6.96 -4.92 -18.71
C SER A 87 -8.40 -5.06 -19.20
N LEU A 88 -9.38 -4.65 -18.40
CA LEU A 88 -10.80 -4.71 -18.76
C LEU A 88 -11.08 -3.97 -20.07
N LEU A 89 -10.53 -2.76 -20.23
CA LEU A 89 -10.73 -1.95 -21.42
C LEU A 89 -10.00 -2.52 -22.65
N THR A 90 -8.82 -3.13 -22.45
CA THR A 90 -8.09 -3.81 -23.54
C THR A 90 -8.84 -5.05 -24.05
N PHE A 91 -9.49 -5.79 -23.15
CA PHE A 91 -10.21 -7.02 -23.52
C PHE A 91 -11.66 -6.80 -23.98
N THR A 92 -12.34 -5.74 -23.54
CA THR A 92 -13.75 -5.50 -23.91
C THR A 92 -13.95 -4.91 -25.30
N GLY A 93 -12.90 -4.35 -25.92
CA GLY A 93 -12.96 -3.76 -27.26
C GLY A 93 -13.79 -2.48 -27.29
N PHE A 94 -13.19 -1.37 -27.72
CA PHE A 94 -13.92 -0.10 -27.79
C PHE A 94 -14.92 -0.09 -28.95
N SER A 95 -16.15 0.32 -28.68
CA SER A 95 -17.06 0.80 -29.71
C SER A 95 -16.65 2.25 -30.05
N PRO A 96 -16.69 2.69 -31.33
CA PRO A 96 -16.24 4.02 -31.73
C PRO A 96 -16.95 5.18 -30.99
N SER A 97 -18.14 4.96 -30.42
CA SER A 97 -18.83 5.95 -29.59
C SER A 97 -18.34 6.02 -28.14
N SER A 98 -17.71 4.97 -27.61
CA SER A 98 -17.19 4.90 -26.25
C SER A 98 -15.69 5.15 -26.15
N GLU A 99 -14.97 5.18 -27.27
CA GLU A 99 -13.52 5.40 -27.34
C GLU A 99 -13.09 6.72 -26.69
N LYS A 100 -13.72 7.83 -27.04
CA LYS A 100 -13.37 9.16 -26.50
C LYS A 100 -13.63 9.29 -24.99
N LEU A 101 -14.70 8.65 -24.51
CA LEU A 101 -15.05 8.64 -23.09
C LEU A 101 -14.06 7.77 -22.30
N ALA A 102 -13.71 6.61 -22.84
CA ALA A 102 -12.71 5.73 -22.24
C ALA A 102 -11.32 6.37 -22.19
N GLU A 103 -10.89 7.01 -23.29
CA GLU A 103 -9.61 7.72 -23.36
C GLU A 103 -9.54 8.82 -22.28
N THR A 104 -10.62 9.59 -22.12
CA THR A 104 -10.71 10.63 -21.08
C THR A 104 -10.60 10.03 -19.69
N ILE A 105 -11.36 8.97 -19.39
CA ILE A 105 -11.35 8.30 -18.09
C ILE A 105 -9.98 7.69 -17.79
N ILE A 106 -9.38 6.97 -18.74
CA ILE A 106 -8.04 6.39 -18.60
C ILE A 106 -7.02 7.49 -18.37
N GLY A 107 -7.08 8.60 -19.13
CA GLY A 107 -6.15 9.71 -18.97
C GLY A 107 -6.21 10.33 -17.57
N HIS A 108 -7.41 10.62 -17.07
CA HIS A 108 -7.59 11.18 -15.72
C HIS A 108 -7.17 10.19 -14.63
N PHE A 109 -7.49 8.91 -14.80
CA PHE A 109 -7.12 7.89 -13.84
C PHE A 109 -5.60 7.64 -13.82
N THR A 110 -4.96 7.63 -14.99
CA THR A 110 -3.49 7.54 -15.13
C THR A 110 -2.82 8.71 -14.42
N TYR A 111 -3.37 9.92 -14.57
CA TYR A 111 -2.86 11.11 -13.88
C TYR A 111 -2.97 10.98 -12.36
N LEU A 112 -4.12 10.50 -11.85
CA LEU A 112 -4.32 10.25 -10.42
C LEU A 112 -3.34 9.20 -9.88
N VAL A 113 -3.18 8.07 -10.58
CA VAL A 113 -2.22 7.02 -10.22
C VAL A 113 -0.80 7.58 -10.23
N GLY A 114 -0.44 8.38 -11.23
CA GLY A 114 0.85 9.08 -11.30
C GLY A 114 1.11 9.94 -10.06
N ILE A 115 0.14 10.76 -9.64
CA ILE A 115 0.25 11.57 -8.42
C ILE A 115 0.44 10.68 -7.19
N VAL A 116 -0.36 9.63 -7.04
CA VAL A 116 -0.28 8.71 -5.87
C VAL A 116 1.09 8.03 -5.81
N VAL A 117 1.61 7.57 -6.95
CA VAL A 117 2.93 6.93 -7.05
C VAL A 117 4.05 7.92 -6.72
N VAL A 118 4.04 9.12 -7.31
CA VAL A 118 5.03 10.16 -7.00
C VAL A 118 4.99 10.55 -5.54
N PHE A 119 3.79 10.70 -4.96
CA PHE A 119 3.63 10.98 -3.54
C PHE A 119 4.14 9.84 -2.64
N TYR A 120 3.90 8.59 -3.03
CA TYR A 120 4.40 7.42 -2.32
C TYR A 120 5.92 7.41 -2.25
N PHE A 121 6.58 7.53 -3.40
CA PHE A 121 8.05 7.51 -3.47
C PHE A 121 8.65 8.77 -2.85
N GLY A 122 8.07 9.94 -3.13
CA GLY A 122 8.52 11.22 -2.59
C GLY A 122 8.46 11.27 -1.06
N SER A 123 7.33 10.91 -0.46
CA SER A 123 7.19 10.88 1.01
C SER A 123 8.11 9.84 1.66
N SER A 124 8.35 8.71 1.00
CA SER A 124 9.26 7.68 1.50
C SER A 124 10.71 8.15 1.45
N GLY A 125 11.14 8.82 0.38
CA GLY A 125 12.48 9.41 0.26
C GLY A 125 12.74 10.53 1.27
N VAL A 126 11.77 11.43 1.47
CA VAL A 126 11.87 12.50 2.49
C VAL A 126 12.00 11.91 3.90
N ARG A 127 11.23 10.86 4.21
CA ARG A 127 11.32 10.20 5.52
C ARG A 127 12.69 9.60 5.78
N GLU A 128 13.29 8.96 4.77
CA GLU A 128 14.62 8.36 4.95
C GLU A 128 15.71 9.42 5.08
N TYR A 129 15.60 10.52 4.34
CA TYR A 129 16.50 11.67 4.50
C TYR A 129 16.40 12.30 5.89
N LEU A 130 15.19 12.49 6.42
CA LEU A 130 14.98 13.02 7.77
C LEU A 130 15.58 12.10 8.84
N LYS A 131 15.36 10.78 8.72
CA LYS A 131 15.97 9.79 9.64
C LYS A 131 17.49 9.77 9.57
N PHE A 132 18.06 9.95 8.38
CA PHE A 132 19.51 10.04 8.22
C PHE A 132 20.06 11.30 8.89
N LYS A 133 19.37 12.44 8.74
CA LYS A 133 19.74 13.71 9.39
C LYS A 133 19.65 13.62 10.92
N GLU A 134 18.56 13.09 11.47
CA GLU A 134 18.40 12.87 12.92
C GLU A 134 19.50 11.96 13.48
N ARG A 135 19.82 10.85 12.80
CA ARG A 135 20.91 9.97 13.22
C ARG A 135 22.25 10.68 13.28
N ARG A 136 22.57 11.54 12.30
CA ARG A 136 23.81 12.33 12.32
C ARG A 136 23.84 13.35 13.46
N GLN A 137 22.74 14.05 13.72
CA GLN A 137 22.67 15.00 14.84
C GLN A 137 22.86 14.31 16.19
N ASN A 138 22.22 13.15 16.41
CA ASN A 138 22.39 12.39 17.65
C ASN A 138 23.83 11.86 17.83
N SER A 139 24.48 11.42 16.76
CA SER A 139 25.89 10.98 16.83
C SER A 139 26.85 12.11 17.16
N GLU A 140 26.62 13.32 16.63
CA GLU A 140 27.42 14.51 16.93
C GLU A 140 27.18 15.04 18.36
N GLU A 141 25.99 14.84 18.94
CA GLU A 141 25.69 15.16 20.34
C GLU A 141 26.26 14.14 21.34
N GLU A 142 26.27 12.83 21.00
CA GLU A 142 26.89 11.80 21.84
C GLU A 142 28.42 11.92 21.87
N GLU A 143 29.06 12.32 20.78
CA GLU A 143 30.50 12.55 20.72
C GLU A 143 30.95 13.77 21.54
N LYS A 144 30.05 14.74 21.76
CA LYS A 144 30.31 15.95 22.57
C LYS A 144 29.99 15.79 24.06
N LYS A 145 29.38 14.68 24.50
CA LYS A 145 29.23 14.41 25.94
C LYS A 145 30.59 14.06 26.56
N PRO A 146 31.05 14.78 27.60
CA PRO A 146 32.34 14.51 28.21
C PRO A 146 32.34 13.10 28.82
N LYS A 147 33.34 12.29 28.47
CA LYS A 147 33.66 11.02 29.14
C LYS A 147 34.03 11.28 30.61
N GLY A 148 33.07 11.29 31.51
CA GLY A 148 33.27 11.26 32.96
C GLY A 148 31.95 10.93 33.64
N LYS A 149 31.82 9.98 34.56
CA LYS A 149 32.75 9.23 35.41
C LYS A 149 32.42 7.75 35.28
N LYS A 150 33.45 6.90 35.21
CA LYS A 150 33.30 5.50 35.66
C LYS A 150 33.17 5.57 37.18
N GLU A 151 32.00 5.22 37.72
CA GLU A 151 31.87 4.92 39.15
C GLU A 151 32.88 3.84 39.50
N GLN A 152 33.84 4.20 40.35
CA GLN A 152 34.72 3.25 41.00
C GLN A 152 33.86 2.44 41.98
N PRO A 153 33.93 1.10 41.98
CA PRO A 153 33.35 0.33 43.08
C PRO A 153 34.18 0.64 44.33
N VAL A 154 33.51 1.21 45.34
CA VAL A 154 34.04 1.34 46.69
C VAL A 154 34.39 -0.06 47.17
N SER A 155 35.69 -0.31 47.29
CA SER A 155 36.28 -1.46 47.94
C SER A 155 36.21 -1.21 49.44
N ASP A 156 35.13 -1.64 50.10
CA ASP A 156 35.17 -1.83 51.54
C ASP A 156 35.84 -3.18 51.83
N LYS A 157 37.06 -3.08 52.35
CA LYS A 157 37.75 -4.12 53.10
C LYS A 157 37.60 -3.81 54.58
N GLU A 158 37.60 -4.91 55.33
CA GLU A 158 37.73 -5.07 56.80
C GLU A 158 36.43 -5.09 57.60
#